data_AF-A0A850GP11-F1
#
_entry.id   AF-A0A850GP11-F1
#
_cell.length_a   1.000
_cell.length_b   1.000
_cell.length_c   1.000
_cell.angle_alpha   90.00
_cell.angle_beta   90.00
_cell.angle_gamma   90.00
#
_symmetry.space_group_name_H-M   'P 1'
#
loop_
_entity.id
_entity.type
_entity.pdbx_description
1 polymer ?
#
loop_
_entity_poly.entity_id
_entity_poly.type
_entity_poly.pdbx_seq_one_letter_code
_entity_poly.pdbx_strand_id
1 'polypeptide(L)'
;MPSTPPRASRSSLAPALGARGRARGPRRLRGLLGAAVLAAFVLTSWIPGRGRASTVAEQRARLPPPAACKDPVAGVWKSHSYDDTFRDWTIFTLVVERVREGEDSFEGTITNDSWVAEAHESSPPVCRGELHYVISMDAEGRVQDGQINFWGVGKYRVDEVPCGAWNMNYNLDHFSGQIDPEIMEFQSVNNDGGRAINDPVVFRRVRCNEGESVDDEPRISVAPPPFYPPDQDEGGCGFKER
;
A
#
# COMPACT_ATOMS: atom_id res chain seq x y z
N MET A 1 50.06 -1.90 -25.80
CA MET A 1 50.08 -2.37 -27.19
C MET A 1 48.74 -2.02 -27.84
N PRO A 2 48.72 -1.23 -28.92
CA PRO A 2 47.51 -0.88 -29.65
C PRO A 2 47.28 -1.86 -30.80
N SER A 3 46.04 -2.24 -31.08
CA SER A 3 45.63 -2.75 -32.40
C SER A 3 44.10 -2.79 -32.53
N THR A 4 43.56 -1.76 -33.17
CA THR A 4 42.33 -1.82 -33.98
C THR A 4 42.67 -2.53 -35.30
N PRO A 5 41.79 -3.33 -35.95
CA PRO A 5 40.81 -2.81 -36.95
C PRO A 5 39.58 -3.76 -37.17
N PRO A 6 38.79 -3.74 -38.28
CA PRO A 6 38.20 -2.63 -39.05
C PRO A 6 36.65 -2.70 -39.27
N ARG A 7 36.11 -1.53 -39.63
CA ARG A 7 34.97 -1.19 -40.52
C ARG A 7 34.27 -2.26 -41.40
N ALA A 8 32.93 -2.13 -41.46
CA ALA A 8 32.08 -2.22 -42.67
C ALA A 8 30.91 -1.21 -42.46
N SER A 9 30.61 -0.16 -43.24
CA SER A 9 30.52 0.17 -44.67
C SER A 9 29.21 -0.23 -45.37
N ARG A 10 28.38 0.81 -45.62
CA ARG A 10 27.34 1.01 -46.66
C ARG A 10 26.02 0.24 -46.46
N SER A 11 24.83 0.84 -46.61
CA SER A 11 24.31 1.58 -47.77
C SER A 11 23.14 2.50 -47.35
N SER A 12 23.12 3.80 -47.67
CA SER A 12 22.46 4.44 -48.83
C SER A 12 21.12 3.83 -49.26
N LEU A 13 20.02 4.56 -49.07
CA LEU A 13 19.03 4.98 -50.09
C LEU A 13 17.76 5.55 -49.44
N ALA A 14 17.60 6.88 -49.52
CA ALA A 14 16.28 7.51 -49.74
C ALA A 14 15.85 7.19 -51.19
N PRO A 15 14.59 7.38 -51.67
CA PRO A 15 13.56 8.34 -51.20
C PRO A 15 12.10 7.83 -51.27
N ALA A 16 11.14 8.58 -50.72
CA ALA A 16 9.78 8.67 -51.28
C ALA A 16 9.01 9.85 -50.66
N LEU A 17 9.11 11.00 -51.33
CA LEU A 17 8.12 12.07 -51.26
C LEU A 17 6.79 11.55 -51.82
N GLY A 18 5.89 11.11 -50.94
CA GLY A 18 4.55 10.67 -51.26
C GLY A 18 3.49 11.72 -50.95
N ALA A 19 3.04 12.40 -51.99
CA ALA A 19 1.70 12.96 -52.20
C ALA A 19 0.99 13.72 -51.04
N ARG A 20 0.97 15.04 -51.21
CA ARG A 20 -0.03 15.95 -50.63
C ARG A 20 -1.45 15.55 -51.07
N GLY A 21 -2.15 14.77 -50.25
CA GLY A 21 -3.60 14.60 -50.32
C GLY A 21 -4.31 15.64 -49.44
N ARG A 22 -4.65 16.80 -49.99
CA ARG A 22 -5.56 17.77 -49.35
C ARG A 22 -7.00 17.24 -49.43
N ALA A 23 -7.36 16.32 -48.54
CA ALA A 23 -8.75 15.96 -48.32
C ALA A 23 -9.41 17.00 -47.40
N ARG A 24 -10.14 17.96 -48.00
CA ARG A 24 -11.12 18.79 -47.29
C ARG A 24 -12.36 17.92 -46.99
N GLY A 25 -12.26 17.11 -45.95
CA GLY A 25 -13.37 16.35 -45.35
C GLY A 25 -14.13 17.15 -44.29
N PRO A 26 -15.40 16.80 -44.01
CA PRO A 26 -16.40 17.68 -43.40
C PRO A 26 -16.06 18.09 -41.97
N ARG A 27 -15.85 19.39 -41.76
CA ARG A 27 -15.55 20.04 -40.46
C ARG A 27 -16.68 19.93 -39.41
N ARG A 28 -17.79 19.24 -39.68
CA ARG A 28 -18.96 19.20 -38.77
C ARG A 28 -19.11 17.93 -37.93
N LEU A 29 -18.37 16.84 -38.20
CA LEU A 29 -18.46 15.62 -37.38
C LEU A 29 -17.38 15.48 -36.29
N ARG A 30 -16.32 16.30 -36.30
CA ARG A 30 -15.23 16.23 -35.30
C ARG A 30 -15.62 16.76 -33.91
N GLY A 31 -16.65 17.61 -33.81
CA GLY A 31 -17.11 18.14 -32.52
C GLY A 31 -17.86 17.11 -31.66
N LEU A 32 -18.63 16.21 -32.29
CA LEU A 32 -19.47 15.24 -31.57
C LEU A 32 -18.67 14.05 -31.03
N LEU A 33 -17.63 13.61 -31.73
CA LEU A 33 -16.72 12.55 -31.26
C LEU A 33 -15.84 12.99 -30.08
N GLY A 34 -15.40 14.25 -30.05
CA GLY A 34 -14.63 14.78 -28.92
C GLY A 34 -15.45 14.89 -27.63
N ALA A 35 -16.71 15.31 -27.74
CA ALA A 35 -17.62 15.38 -26.60
C ALA A 35 -17.98 14.00 -26.02
N ALA A 36 -18.16 12.99 -26.87
CA ALA A 36 -18.47 11.62 -26.44
C ALA A 36 -17.28 10.97 -25.70
N VAL A 37 -16.04 11.21 -26.14
CA VAL A 37 -14.84 10.68 -25.48
C VAL A 37 -14.60 11.35 -24.12
N LEU A 38 -14.79 12.68 -24.01
CA LEU A 38 -14.72 13.38 -22.74
C LEU A 38 -15.83 12.95 -21.77
N ALA A 39 -17.07 12.79 -22.25
CA ALA A 39 -18.19 12.32 -21.43
C ALA A 39 -17.97 10.87 -20.94
N ALA A 40 -17.43 10.00 -21.79
CA ALA A 40 -17.06 8.64 -21.39
C ALA A 40 -15.95 8.64 -20.34
N PHE A 41 -14.91 9.49 -20.49
CA PHE A 41 -13.82 9.59 -19.52
C PHE A 41 -14.32 10.09 -18.14
N VAL A 42 -15.23 11.07 -18.12
CA VAL A 42 -15.87 11.56 -16.90
C VAL A 42 -16.76 10.47 -16.29
N LEU A 43 -17.57 9.76 -17.08
CA LEU A 43 -18.41 8.69 -16.55
C LEU A 43 -17.62 7.50 -16.02
N THR A 44 -16.48 7.14 -16.63
CA THR A 44 -15.64 6.03 -16.16
C THR A 44 -14.78 6.38 -14.94
N SER A 45 -14.45 7.65 -14.75
CA SER A 45 -13.69 8.13 -13.57
C SER A 45 -14.56 8.29 -12.32
N TRP A 46 -15.88 8.23 -12.47
CA TRP A 46 -16.86 8.28 -11.39
C TRP A 46 -17.48 6.92 -11.06
N ILE A 47 -16.96 5.83 -11.62
CA ILE A 47 -17.31 4.49 -11.15
C ILE A 47 -16.47 4.25 -9.90
N PRO A 48 -17.02 4.38 -8.67
CA PRO A 48 -16.29 4.03 -7.46
C PRO A 48 -15.76 2.60 -7.63
N GLY A 49 -14.45 2.43 -7.43
CA GLY A 49 -13.80 1.14 -7.52
C GLY A 49 -14.56 0.13 -6.68
N ARG A 50 -14.98 -0.98 -7.29
CA ARG A 50 -15.75 -2.06 -6.63
C ARG A 50 -14.91 -2.90 -5.64
N GLY A 51 -13.81 -2.38 -5.11
CA GLY A 51 -13.05 -2.97 -4.00
C GLY A 51 -12.84 -1.89 -2.95
N ARG A 52 -13.55 -1.86 -1.80
CA ARG A 52 -13.60 -2.82 -0.68
C ARG A 52 -12.33 -2.93 0.17
N ALA A 53 -11.29 -2.16 -0.13
CA ALA A 53 -10.20 -1.91 0.82
C ALA A 53 -10.39 -0.54 1.46
N SER A 54 -10.07 -0.40 2.76
CA SER A 54 -10.09 0.88 3.46
C SER A 54 -9.29 1.96 2.71
N THR A 55 -9.83 3.18 2.61
CA THR A 55 -9.16 4.27 1.90
C THR A 55 -7.81 4.65 2.56
N VAL A 56 -6.88 5.26 1.80
CA VAL A 56 -5.60 5.74 2.35
C VAL A 56 -5.81 6.67 3.56
N ALA A 57 -6.80 7.56 3.48
CA ALA A 57 -7.13 8.48 4.57
C ALA A 57 -7.63 7.74 5.82
N GLU A 58 -8.44 6.71 5.62
CA GLU A 58 -8.94 5.83 6.68
C GLU A 58 -7.82 5.05 7.36
N GLN A 59 -6.92 4.43 6.57
CA GLN A 59 -5.77 3.71 7.13
C GLN A 59 -4.91 4.68 7.96
N ARG A 60 -4.59 5.85 7.38
CA ARG A 60 -3.79 6.91 8.02
C ARG A 60 -4.35 7.38 9.37
N ALA A 61 -5.67 7.51 9.47
CA ALA A 61 -6.35 7.98 10.67
C ALA A 61 -6.24 7.01 11.86
N ARG A 62 -5.98 5.72 11.59
CA ARG A 62 -5.87 4.66 12.61
C ARG A 62 -4.44 4.40 13.08
N LEU A 63 -3.45 4.97 12.40
CA LEU A 63 -2.05 4.77 12.72
C LEU A 63 -1.61 5.68 13.88
N PRO A 64 -0.75 5.19 14.78
CA PRO A 64 -0.23 6.00 15.89
C PRO A 64 0.63 7.16 15.37
N PRO A 65 1.11 8.07 16.23
CA PRO A 65 2.00 9.15 15.81
C PRO A 65 3.30 8.63 15.16
N PRO A 66 3.87 9.36 14.18
CA PRO A 66 5.10 8.95 13.52
C PRO A 66 6.33 9.13 14.41
N ALA A 67 7.29 8.21 14.29
CA ALA A 67 8.62 8.28 14.89
C ALA A 67 9.63 8.87 13.89
N ALA A 68 10.45 9.81 14.38
CA ALA A 68 11.56 10.40 13.63
C ALA A 68 12.86 9.68 14.01
N CYS A 69 13.44 8.99 13.03
CA CYS A 69 14.66 8.19 13.19
C CYS A 69 15.77 8.74 12.32
N LYS A 70 17.02 8.47 12.70
CA LYS A 70 18.21 8.86 11.93
C LYS A 70 18.24 8.19 10.55
N ASP A 71 17.93 6.89 10.49
CA ASP A 71 17.80 6.18 9.24
C ASP A 71 16.49 6.58 8.54
N PRO A 72 16.50 6.90 7.23
CA PRO A 72 15.27 7.28 6.52
C PRO A 72 14.30 6.11 6.25
N VAL A 73 14.77 4.86 6.31
CA VAL A 73 14.02 3.66 5.92
C VAL A 73 13.91 2.67 7.08
N ALA A 74 14.99 2.44 7.82
CA ALA A 74 15.00 1.50 8.93
C ALA A 74 14.07 1.95 10.08
N GLY A 75 13.59 0.97 10.82
CA GLY A 75 12.66 1.16 11.93
C GLY A 75 11.49 0.18 11.86
N VAL A 76 10.48 0.46 12.69
CA VAL A 76 9.28 -0.36 12.78
C VAL A 76 8.11 0.38 12.16
N TRP A 77 7.56 -0.23 11.12
CA TRP A 77 6.47 0.30 10.31
C TRP A 77 5.19 -0.48 10.59
N LYS A 78 4.09 0.21 10.84
CA LYS A 78 2.81 -0.43 11.14
C LYS A 78 1.74 0.04 10.17
N SER A 79 0.95 -0.89 9.65
CA SER A 79 -0.30 -0.61 8.93
C SER A 79 -1.51 -0.98 9.80
N HIS A 80 -2.70 -0.55 9.37
CA HIS A 80 -3.95 -0.95 9.98
C HIS A 80 -5.09 -0.74 8.97
N SER A 81 -5.58 -1.82 8.37
CA SER A 81 -6.56 -1.78 7.29
C SER A 81 -7.74 -2.72 7.54
N TYR A 82 -8.88 -2.36 6.97
CA TYR A 82 -10.07 -3.20 6.91
C TYR A 82 -10.34 -3.63 5.48
N ASP A 83 -10.67 -4.90 5.29
CA ASP A 83 -11.13 -5.48 4.03
C ASP A 83 -12.64 -5.80 4.12
N ASP A 84 -13.46 -5.04 3.38
CA ASP A 84 -14.92 -5.21 3.35
C ASP A 84 -15.35 -6.48 2.61
N THR A 85 -14.49 -7.03 1.75
CA THR A 85 -14.78 -8.27 1.01
C THR A 85 -14.72 -9.47 1.94
N PHE A 86 -13.67 -9.54 2.78
CA PHE A 86 -13.45 -10.66 3.70
C PHE A 86 -13.96 -10.40 5.11
N ARG A 87 -14.33 -9.14 5.40
CA ARG A 87 -14.77 -8.66 6.71
C ARG A 87 -13.74 -8.96 7.79
N ASP A 88 -12.49 -8.66 7.48
CA ASP A 88 -11.41 -8.78 8.42
C ASP A 88 -10.57 -7.51 8.50
N TRP A 89 -9.96 -7.38 9.67
CA TRP A 89 -8.95 -6.38 9.94
C TRP A 89 -7.60 -7.02 9.81
N THR A 90 -6.64 -6.23 9.35
CA THR A 90 -5.25 -6.65 9.24
C THR A 90 -4.34 -5.53 9.74
N ILE A 91 -3.39 -5.92 10.58
CA ILE A 91 -2.25 -5.11 10.98
C ILE A 91 -1.00 -5.80 10.42
N PHE A 92 -0.33 -5.14 9.49
CA PHE A 92 1.04 -5.51 9.15
C PHE A 92 2.03 -4.73 10.00
N THR A 93 3.03 -5.43 10.52
CA THR A 93 4.19 -4.81 11.15
C THR A 93 5.44 -5.22 10.40
N LEU A 94 6.18 -4.24 9.88
CA LEU A 94 7.49 -4.44 9.26
C LEU A 94 8.54 -4.00 10.27
N VAL A 95 9.41 -4.91 10.67
CA VAL A 95 10.66 -4.57 11.35
C VAL A 95 11.72 -4.53 10.26
N VAL A 96 12.26 -3.35 10.00
CA VAL A 96 13.20 -3.12 8.89
C VAL A 96 14.55 -2.71 9.46
N GLU A 97 15.57 -3.50 9.17
CA GLU A 97 16.94 -3.31 9.63
C GLU A 97 17.88 -3.16 8.43
N ARG A 98 18.77 -2.16 8.47
CA ARG A 98 19.74 -1.98 7.40
C ARG A 98 20.89 -2.96 7.59
N VAL A 99 21.20 -3.73 6.54
CA VAL A 99 22.27 -4.75 6.59
C VAL A 99 23.64 -4.10 6.86
N ARG A 100 23.89 -2.92 6.27
CA ARG A 100 25.12 -2.15 6.47
C ARG A 100 24.87 -0.67 6.25
N GLU A 101 25.49 0.16 7.08
CA GLU A 101 25.42 1.61 6.94
C GLU A 101 25.82 2.05 5.52
N GLY A 102 25.00 2.92 4.92
CA GLY A 102 25.21 3.44 3.56
C GLY A 102 24.79 2.50 2.43
N GLU A 103 24.31 1.29 2.70
CA GLU A 103 23.80 0.37 1.67
C GLU A 103 22.27 0.37 1.61
N ASP A 104 21.73 0.31 0.40
CA ASP A 104 20.29 0.23 0.15
C ASP A 104 19.74 -1.21 0.25
N SER A 105 20.28 -2.01 1.17
CA SER A 105 19.86 -3.39 1.44
C SER A 105 19.43 -3.56 2.89
N PHE A 106 18.33 -4.28 3.08
CA PHE A 106 17.65 -4.43 4.35
C PHE A 106 17.28 -5.88 4.61
N GLU A 107 17.16 -6.21 5.88
CA GLU A 107 16.61 -7.47 6.38
C GLU A 107 15.56 -7.17 7.47
N GLY A 108 14.84 -8.20 7.90
CA GLY A 108 13.98 -8.11 9.06
C GLY A 108 12.81 -9.07 9.02
N THR A 109 11.65 -8.60 9.47
CA THR A 109 10.46 -9.45 9.67
C THR A 109 9.20 -8.72 9.20
N ILE A 110 8.30 -9.47 8.55
CA ILE A 110 6.91 -9.06 8.31
C ILE A 110 6.03 -9.88 9.25
N THR A 111 5.18 -9.21 10.02
CA THR A 111 4.14 -9.84 10.84
C THR A 111 2.77 -9.41 10.35
N ASN A 112 1.87 -10.36 10.17
CA ASN A 112 0.45 -10.16 9.90
C ASN A 112 -0.36 -10.59 11.14
N ASP A 113 -1.05 -9.65 11.77
CA ASP A 113 -2.06 -9.88 12.80
C ASP A 113 -3.44 -9.58 12.21
N SER A 114 -4.28 -10.61 12.08
CA SER A 114 -5.56 -10.51 11.35
C SER A 114 -6.70 -11.20 12.07
N TRP A 115 -7.86 -10.54 12.11
CA TRP A 115 -9.06 -11.04 12.77
C TRP A 115 -10.33 -10.66 12.01
N VAL A 116 -11.31 -11.55 12.03
CA VAL A 116 -12.65 -11.29 11.45
C VAL A 116 -13.46 -10.43 12.41
N ALA A 117 -13.93 -9.27 11.95
CA ALA A 117 -14.82 -8.40 12.72
C ALA A 117 -15.53 -7.36 11.82
N GLU A 118 -16.45 -6.60 12.41
CA GLU A 118 -17.14 -5.51 11.70
C GLU A 118 -16.22 -4.27 11.53
N ALA A 119 -16.55 -3.39 10.58
CA ALA A 119 -15.76 -2.21 10.23
C ALA A 119 -15.61 -1.16 11.36
N HIS A 120 -16.36 -1.29 12.45
CA HIS A 120 -16.22 -0.46 13.64
C HIS A 120 -15.40 -1.14 14.76
N GLU A 121 -15.14 -2.45 14.64
CA GLU A 121 -14.39 -3.26 15.61
C GLU A 121 -12.88 -3.29 15.25
N SER A 122 -12.23 -2.10 15.23
CA SER A 122 -10.81 -1.96 14.83
C SER A 122 -9.79 -2.54 15.81
N SER A 123 -10.24 -3.30 16.80
CA SER A 123 -9.41 -4.06 17.72
C SER A 123 -10.00 -5.47 17.77
N PRO A 124 -9.16 -6.51 17.96
CA PRO A 124 -9.67 -7.87 18.08
C PRO A 124 -10.78 -7.95 19.13
N PRO A 125 -12.01 -8.39 18.77
CA PRO A 125 -13.06 -8.59 19.75
C PRO A 125 -12.75 -9.83 20.61
N VAL A 126 -13.56 -10.07 21.64
CA VAL A 126 -13.54 -11.34 22.36
C VAL A 126 -13.85 -12.48 21.38
N CYS A 127 -13.15 -13.62 21.46
CA CYS A 127 -13.36 -14.74 20.55
C CYS A 127 -14.84 -15.20 20.54
N ARG A 128 -15.49 -15.16 19.36
CA ARG A 128 -16.82 -15.75 19.12
C ARG A 128 -16.78 -16.98 18.21
N GLY A 129 -15.57 -17.49 17.96
CA GLY A 129 -15.30 -18.69 17.15
C GLY A 129 -14.76 -18.38 15.75
N GLU A 130 -14.73 -17.10 15.35
CA GLU A 130 -14.07 -16.66 14.13
C GLU A 130 -12.55 -16.72 14.26
N LEU A 131 -11.88 -16.70 13.11
CA LEU A 131 -10.45 -16.81 13.03
C LEU A 131 -9.77 -15.49 13.43
N HIS A 132 -8.81 -15.59 14.35
CA HIS A 132 -7.79 -14.58 14.63
C HIS A 132 -6.45 -15.28 14.61
N TYR A 133 -5.49 -14.76 13.84
CA TYR A 133 -4.15 -15.33 13.75
C TYR A 133 -3.07 -14.25 13.72
N VAL A 134 -1.87 -14.65 14.14
CA VAL A 134 -0.63 -13.90 14.00
C VAL A 134 0.37 -14.77 13.26
N ILE A 135 0.84 -14.28 12.12
CA ILE A 135 1.83 -14.96 11.27
C ILE A 135 3.04 -14.05 11.09
N SER A 136 4.24 -14.63 11.10
CA SER A 136 5.46 -13.92 10.72
C SER A 136 6.21 -14.61 9.60
N MET A 137 7.04 -13.84 8.90
CA MET A 137 8.03 -14.34 7.94
C MET A 137 9.28 -13.47 8.04
N ASP A 138 10.44 -14.09 7.82
CA ASP A 138 11.67 -13.34 7.62
C ASP A 138 11.55 -12.57 6.31
N ALA A 139 12.23 -11.43 6.20
CA ALA A 139 12.08 -10.54 5.07
C ALA A 139 13.40 -9.92 4.62
N GLU A 140 13.46 -9.63 3.34
CA GLU A 140 14.54 -8.86 2.72
C GLU A 140 13.97 -7.59 2.10
N GLY A 141 14.82 -6.58 1.97
CA GLY A 141 14.44 -5.34 1.33
C GLY A 141 15.54 -4.69 0.51
N ARG A 142 15.11 -3.87 -0.44
CA ARG A 142 15.99 -3.04 -1.25
C ARG A 142 15.35 -1.71 -1.58
N VAL A 143 16.14 -0.65 -1.54
CA VAL A 143 15.78 0.64 -2.16
C VAL A 143 16.44 0.74 -3.53
N GLN A 144 15.64 1.09 -4.54
CA GLN A 144 16.12 1.38 -5.88
C GLN A 144 15.30 2.52 -6.46
N ASP A 145 15.97 3.58 -6.93
CA ASP A 145 15.32 4.75 -7.55
C ASP A 145 14.24 5.40 -6.64
N GLY A 146 14.47 5.40 -5.32
CA GLY A 146 13.52 5.91 -4.32
C GLY A 146 12.32 5.01 -4.05
N GLN A 147 12.24 3.86 -4.71
CA GLN A 147 11.23 2.84 -4.48
C GLN A 147 11.77 1.77 -3.52
N ILE A 148 10.98 1.45 -2.51
CA ILE A 148 11.27 0.39 -1.55
C ILE A 148 10.54 -0.86 -1.99
N ASN A 149 11.25 -1.97 -1.96
CA ASN A 149 10.69 -3.31 -2.08
C ASN A 149 11.07 -4.05 -0.78
N PHE A 150 10.08 -4.60 -0.08
CA PHE A 150 10.26 -5.38 1.15
C PHE A 150 9.38 -6.62 1.07
N TRP A 151 9.98 -7.81 1.09
CA TRP A 151 9.28 -9.06 0.80
C TRP A 151 9.67 -10.17 1.74
N GLY A 152 8.71 -11.05 2.03
CA GLY A 152 8.94 -12.26 2.80
C GLY A 152 9.83 -13.24 2.05
N VAL A 153 10.72 -13.91 2.78
CA VAL A 153 11.63 -14.95 2.27
C VAL A 153 11.46 -16.25 3.04
N GLY A 154 11.79 -17.37 2.40
CA GLY A 154 11.76 -18.69 3.03
C GLY A 154 10.34 -19.21 3.28
N LYS A 155 9.95 -19.31 4.55
CA LYS A 155 8.65 -19.85 4.98
C LYS A 155 8.02 -18.92 6.02
N TYR A 156 6.70 -18.85 6.00
CA TYR A 156 5.96 -18.22 7.09
C TYR A 156 5.92 -19.14 8.34
N ARG A 157 5.61 -18.53 9.47
CA ARG A 157 5.39 -19.16 10.77
C ARG A 157 4.04 -18.71 11.30
N VAL A 158 3.26 -19.65 11.81
CA VAL A 158 2.06 -19.33 12.59
C VAL A 158 2.53 -19.15 14.02
N ASP A 159 2.62 -17.90 14.45
CA ASP A 159 3.12 -17.57 15.78
C ASP A 159 2.03 -17.78 16.82
N GLU A 160 0.81 -17.29 16.53
CA GLU A 160 -0.35 -17.42 17.42
C GLU A 160 -1.65 -17.62 16.63
N VAL A 161 -2.62 -18.30 17.26
CA VAL A 161 -4.00 -18.39 16.77
C VAL A 161 -4.93 -18.12 17.95
N PRO A 162 -5.14 -16.84 18.34
CA PRO A 162 -5.90 -16.51 19.53
C PRO A 162 -7.35 -17.01 19.49
N CYS A 163 -7.97 -17.03 18.30
CA CYS A 163 -9.34 -17.49 18.09
C CYS A 163 -9.47 -18.39 16.86
N GLY A 164 -10.39 -19.36 16.90
CA GLY A 164 -10.70 -20.23 15.78
C GLY A 164 -9.67 -21.36 15.59
N ALA A 165 -9.48 -21.79 14.35
CA ALA A 165 -8.50 -22.82 13.99
C ALA A 165 -7.82 -22.48 12.67
N TRP A 166 -6.49 -22.55 12.65
CA TRP A 166 -5.70 -22.35 11.44
C TRP A 166 -5.60 -23.66 10.64
N ASN A 167 -6.21 -23.70 9.46
CA ASN A 167 -6.24 -24.87 8.58
C ASN A 167 -5.91 -24.54 7.11
N MET A 168 -5.25 -23.40 6.87
CA MET A 168 -4.94 -22.89 5.54
C MET A 168 -3.43 -22.66 5.35
N ASN A 169 -3.05 -22.36 4.11
CA ASN A 169 -1.68 -21.96 3.77
C ASN A 169 -1.58 -20.42 3.76
N TYR A 170 -0.36 -19.89 3.77
CA TYR A 170 -0.12 -18.44 3.71
C TYR A 170 0.87 -18.12 2.60
N ASN A 171 0.60 -17.07 1.82
CA ASN A 171 1.52 -16.59 0.79
C ASN A 171 2.40 -15.48 1.35
N LEU A 172 3.69 -15.46 1.01
CA LEU A 172 4.60 -14.44 1.52
C LEU A 172 4.23 -13.07 0.96
N ASP A 173 4.16 -12.08 1.83
CA ASP A 173 3.83 -10.70 1.46
C ASP A 173 4.98 -10.03 0.72
N HIS A 174 4.63 -9.11 -0.19
CA HIS A 174 5.60 -8.29 -0.91
C HIS A 174 5.07 -6.88 -1.05
N PHE A 175 5.62 -5.98 -0.23
CA PHE A 175 5.28 -4.57 -0.25
C PHE A 175 6.25 -3.79 -1.12
N SER A 176 5.72 -3.06 -2.10
CA SER A 176 6.50 -2.16 -2.96
C SER A 176 5.88 -0.77 -3.00
N GLY A 177 6.69 0.29 -2.92
CA GLY A 177 6.16 1.66 -2.82
C GLY A 177 7.19 2.73 -2.52
N GLN A 178 6.74 3.87 -2.00
CA GLN A 178 7.60 5.02 -1.67
C GLN A 178 7.35 5.47 -0.22
N ILE A 179 8.42 5.91 0.44
CA ILE A 179 8.33 6.63 1.72
C ILE A 179 8.18 8.11 1.44
N ASP A 180 7.17 8.72 2.06
CA ASP A 180 7.08 10.16 2.25
C ASP A 180 7.81 10.53 3.58
N PRO A 181 8.97 11.19 3.50
CA PRO A 181 9.78 11.50 4.67
C PRO A 181 9.20 12.64 5.51
N GLU A 182 8.24 13.43 5.01
CA GLU A 182 7.66 14.54 5.77
C GLU A 182 6.65 14.03 6.80
N ILE A 183 5.91 12.98 6.45
CA ILE A 183 4.87 12.37 7.30
C ILE A 183 5.23 10.97 7.79
N MET A 184 6.44 10.49 7.48
CA MET A 184 6.96 9.16 7.84
C MET A 184 6.01 8.03 7.45
N GLU A 185 5.52 8.10 6.21
CA GLU A 185 4.50 7.19 5.68
C GLU A 185 5.05 6.41 4.49
N PHE A 186 4.96 5.08 4.54
CA PHE A 186 5.27 4.21 3.42
C PHE A 186 3.96 3.84 2.71
N GLN A 187 3.73 4.48 1.56
CA GLN A 187 2.60 4.19 0.69
C GLN A 187 3.00 3.05 -0.25
N SER A 188 2.37 1.90 -0.07
CA SER A 188 2.80 0.66 -0.69
C SER A 188 1.65 -0.10 -1.33
N VAL A 189 2.03 -1.11 -2.11
CA VAL A 189 1.15 -2.10 -2.68
C VAL A 189 1.66 -3.48 -2.26
N ASN A 190 0.80 -4.30 -1.66
CA ASN A 190 1.05 -5.70 -1.39
C ASN A 190 0.77 -6.55 -2.63
N ASN A 191 1.65 -7.50 -2.91
CA ASN A 191 1.54 -8.48 -3.97
C ASN A 191 1.92 -9.87 -3.46
N ASP A 192 1.07 -10.46 -2.62
CA ASP A 192 1.28 -11.80 -2.04
C ASP A 192 1.07 -12.94 -3.07
N GLY A 193 0.47 -12.65 -4.23
CA GLY A 193 0.10 -13.66 -5.23
C GLY A 193 -1.13 -14.50 -4.87
N GLY A 194 -1.83 -14.16 -3.78
CA GLY A 194 -3.06 -14.76 -3.32
C GLY A 194 -4.20 -13.76 -3.19
N ARG A 195 -4.51 -13.37 -1.95
CA ARG A 195 -5.65 -12.50 -1.67
C ARG A 195 -5.30 -11.03 -1.87
N ALA A 196 -4.08 -10.65 -1.51
CA ALA A 196 -3.57 -9.29 -1.56
C ALA A 196 -2.74 -9.08 -2.85
N ILE A 197 -3.44 -9.08 -4.01
CA ILE A 197 -2.83 -8.78 -5.31
C ILE A 197 -3.12 -7.33 -5.68
N ASN A 198 -2.06 -6.54 -5.81
CA ASN A 198 -2.11 -5.10 -5.99
C ASN A 198 -2.92 -4.37 -4.89
N ASP A 199 -2.84 -4.86 -3.65
CA ASP A 199 -3.63 -4.33 -2.54
C ASP A 199 -2.93 -3.13 -1.88
N PRO A 200 -3.52 -1.92 -1.86
CA PRO A 200 -2.86 -0.74 -1.30
C PRO A 200 -2.79 -0.80 0.24
N VAL A 201 -1.56 -0.68 0.77
CA VAL A 201 -1.30 -0.68 2.21
C VAL A 201 -0.47 0.54 2.60
N VAL A 202 -0.97 1.27 3.59
CA VAL A 202 -0.31 2.46 4.15
C VAL A 202 0.32 2.08 5.48
N PHE A 203 1.63 2.27 5.56
CA PHE A 203 2.38 2.10 6.79
C PHE A 203 2.82 3.43 7.35
N ARG A 204 2.93 3.52 8.66
CA ARG A 204 3.61 4.63 9.34
C ARG A 204 4.74 4.08 10.18
N ARG A 205 5.87 4.79 10.21
CA ARG A 205 6.96 4.46 11.13
C ARG A 205 6.56 4.80 12.56
N VAL A 206 6.39 3.79 13.40
CA VAL A 206 5.90 3.94 14.78
C VAL A 206 7.01 3.92 15.81
N ARG A 207 8.20 3.43 15.44
CA ARG A 207 9.36 3.30 16.32
C ARG A 207 10.65 3.22 15.50
N CYS A 208 11.75 3.70 16.09
CA CYS A 208 13.10 3.56 15.56
C CYS A 208 13.76 2.26 16.04
N ASN A 209 14.77 1.77 15.33
CA ASN A 209 15.59 0.70 15.86
C ASN A 209 16.44 1.23 17.04
N GLU A 210 17.04 0.32 17.81
CA GLU A 210 17.84 0.69 18.98
C GLU A 210 18.97 1.67 18.59
N GLY A 211 19.10 2.78 19.33
CA GLY A 211 20.12 3.82 19.09
C GLY A 211 19.82 4.80 17.93
N GLU A 212 18.71 4.63 17.23
CA GLU A 212 18.33 5.47 16.08
C GLU A 212 17.34 6.60 16.42
N SER A 213 16.82 6.66 17.65
CA SER A 213 15.92 7.74 18.09
C SER A 213 16.63 9.09 18.03
N VAL A 214 15.94 10.10 17.47
CA VAL A 214 16.41 11.50 17.45
C VAL A 214 15.93 12.23 18.70
N ASP A 215 14.72 11.91 19.19
CA ASP A 215 14.09 12.53 20.36
C ASP A 215 13.31 11.49 21.18
N ASP A 216 13.87 11.03 22.31
CA ASP A 216 13.22 10.09 23.25
C ASP A 216 12.29 10.80 24.26
N GLU A 217 11.63 11.88 23.86
CA GLU A 217 10.61 12.48 24.74
C GLU A 217 9.39 11.55 24.86
N PRO A 218 8.89 11.29 26.07
CA PRO A 218 7.75 10.38 26.28
C PRO A 218 6.49 10.93 25.62
N ARG A 219 5.98 10.22 24.61
CA ARG A 219 4.76 10.60 23.89
C ARG A 219 3.56 9.86 24.45
N ILE A 220 2.56 10.60 24.96
CA ILE A 220 1.27 10.03 25.35
C ILE A 220 0.50 9.72 24.06
N SER A 221 0.34 8.43 23.73
CA SER A 221 -0.52 8.00 22.62
C SER A 221 -1.93 7.80 23.12
N VAL A 222 -2.84 8.71 22.77
CA VAL A 222 -4.29 8.49 22.93
C VAL A 222 -4.79 7.76 21.68
N ALA A 223 -5.56 6.70 21.86
CA ALA A 223 -6.18 6.00 20.73
C ALA A 223 -7.08 6.98 19.94
N PRO A 224 -6.95 7.06 18.61
CA PRO A 224 -7.84 7.91 17.82
C PRO A 224 -9.29 7.42 17.96
N PRO A 225 -10.28 8.34 17.96
CA PRO A 225 -11.68 7.95 17.99
C PRO A 225 -12.03 7.11 16.75
N PRO A 226 -13.08 6.27 16.82
CA PRO A 226 -13.50 5.46 15.67
C PRO A 226 -13.83 6.36 14.47
N PHE A 227 -13.42 5.93 13.27
CA PHE A 227 -13.62 6.70 12.04
C PHE A 227 -15.10 6.80 11.66
N TYR A 228 -15.87 5.74 11.96
CA TYR A 228 -17.30 5.69 11.74
C TYR A 228 -18.03 5.97 13.06
N PRO A 229 -19.02 6.88 13.09
CA PRO A 229 -19.92 6.95 14.23
C PRO A 229 -20.63 5.59 14.39
N PRO A 230 -20.96 5.18 15.62
CA PRO A 230 -21.77 3.97 15.82
C PRO A 230 -23.08 4.14 15.03
N ASP A 231 -23.56 3.05 14.43
CA ASP A 231 -24.84 3.03 13.76
C ASP A 231 -25.91 3.50 14.75
N GLN A 232 -26.43 4.70 14.52
CA GLN A 232 -27.54 5.23 15.31
C GLN A 232 -28.80 4.52 14.82
N ASP A 233 -29.07 3.36 15.41
CA ASP A 233 -30.43 2.83 15.44
C ASP A 233 -31.29 3.88 16.16
N GLU A 234 -32.12 4.56 15.37
CA GLU A 234 -33.24 5.41 15.78
C GLU A 234 -32.91 6.75 16.48
N GLY A 235 -32.90 7.84 15.70
CA GLY A 235 -33.20 9.17 16.24
C GLY A 235 -32.36 10.31 15.69
N GLY A 236 -32.43 10.55 14.37
CA GLY A 236 -31.85 11.76 13.79
C GLY A 236 -32.34 13.02 14.50
N CYS A 237 -31.43 13.98 14.70
CA CYS A 237 -31.67 15.32 15.23
C CYS A 237 -32.54 16.16 14.28
N GLY A 238 -33.74 15.69 13.96
CA GLY A 238 -34.78 16.51 13.40
C GLY A 238 -35.34 17.40 14.50
N PHE A 239 -35.05 18.70 14.43
CA PHE A 239 -35.82 19.69 15.18
C PHE A 239 -37.30 19.47 14.83
N LYS A 240 -38.08 18.94 15.80
CA LYS A 240 -39.53 19.03 15.72
C LYS A 240 -39.88 20.51 15.86
N GLU A 241 -40.15 21.17 14.74
CA GLU A 241 -40.83 22.45 14.75
C GLU A 241 -42.16 22.27 15.51
N ARG A 242 -42.40 23.16 16.48
CA ARG A 242 -43.62 23.21 17.28
C ARG A 242 -44.72 23.94 16.54
#